data_AF-A0A6Y0L7N2-F1
#
_entry.id   AF-A0A6Y0L7N2-F1
#
_cell.length_a   1.000
_cell.length_b   1.000
_cell.length_c   1.000
_cell.angle_alpha   90.00
_cell.angle_beta   90.00
_cell.angle_gamma   90.00
#
_symmetry.space_group_name_H-M   'P 1'
#
loop_
_entity.id
_entity.type
_entity.pdbx_description
1 polymer ?
#
loop_
_entity_poly.entity_id
_entity_poly.type
_entity_poly.pdbx_seq_one_letter_code
_entity_poly.pdbx_strand_id
1 'polypeptide(L)' 'MKRIHPLMASRQSADYRQPWQMSGVWRRSINFVAKSGELLTLHRRGSGFSPGGWILR' A
#
# COMPACT_ATOMS: atom_id res chain seq x y z
N MET A 1 -16.71 1.39 7.07
CA MET A 1 -15.45 1.83 6.44
C MET A 1 -14.30 1.00 6.97
N LYS A 2 -13.73 0.10 6.15
CA LYS A 2 -12.53 -0.67 6.52
C LYS A 2 -11.33 0.27 6.59
N ARG A 3 -10.73 0.40 7.77
CA ARG A 3 -9.64 1.33 8.06
C ARG A 3 -8.35 0.80 7.45
N ILE A 4 -7.80 1.54 6.50
CA ILE A 4 -6.45 1.32 5.97
C ILE A 4 -5.47 1.77 7.06
N HIS A 5 -4.58 0.88 7.51
CA HIS A 5 -3.59 1.18 8.53
C HIS A 5 -2.18 0.99 7.98
N PRO A 6 -1.23 1.87 8.32
CA PRO A 6 0.16 1.63 7.97
C PRO A 6 0.59 0.36 8.70
N LEU A 7 1.32 -0.51 8.00
CA LEU A 7 2.03 -1.58 8.68
C LEU A 7 3.00 -0.94 9.67
N MET A 8 3.04 -1.41 10.92
CA MET A 8 3.97 -0.90 11.95
C MET A 8 5.45 -0.90 11.48
N ALA A 9 5.78 -1.67 10.44
CA ALA A 9 7.11 -1.74 9.83
C ALA A 9 7.35 -0.71 8.70
N SER A 10 6.34 0.02 8.22
CA SER A 10 6.48 0.98 7.13
C SER A 10 6.74 2.39 7.66
N ARG A 11 7.94 2.59 8.23
CA ARG A 11 8.41 3.92 8.65
C ARG A 11 8.63 4.89 7.48
N GLN A 12 8.68 4.37 6.25
CA GLN A 12 8.88 5.11 5.00
C GLN A 12 7.67 5.02 4.07
N SER A 13 6.50 4.57 4.54
CA SER A 13 5.29 4.61 3.71
C SER A 13 4.93 6.04 3.36
N ALA A 14 4.69 6.29 2.07
CA ALA A 14 4.07 7.52 1.61
C ALA A 14 2.70 7.75 2.28
N ASP A 15 2.29 9.02 2.41
CA ASP A 15 0.96 9.36 2.92
C ASP A 15 -0.11 8.74 1.99
N TYR A 16 -1.00 7.93 2.55
CA TYR A 16 -2.07 7.28 1.80
C TYR A 16 -3.19 8.25 1.40
N ARG A 17 -3.28 9.45 2.00
CA ARG A 17 -4.37 10.43 1.80
C ARG A 17 -4.19 11.29 0.56
N GLN A 18 -3.63 10.72 -0.49
CA GLN A 18 -3.43 11.36 -1.78
C GLN A 18 -4.07 10.55 -2.90
N PRO A 19 -4.29 11.14 -4.09
CA PRO A 19 -4.80 10.39 -5.23
C PRO A 19 -3.81 9.32 -5.65
N TRP A 20 -4.31 8.10 -5.80
CA TRP A 20 -3.52 6.93 -6.21
C TRP A 20 -4.03 6.38 -7.53
N GLN A 21 -3.11 6.16 -8.46
CA GLN A 21 -3.41 5.42 -9.68
C GLN A 21 -2.94 3.98 -9.51
N MET A 22 -3.80 3.02 -9.85
CA MET A 22 -3.41 1.61 -9.85
C MET A 22 -2.33 1.36 -10.91
N SER A 23 -1.18 0.85 -10.48
CA SER A 23 -0.06 0.54 -11.37
C SER A 23 0.03 -0.95 -11.69
N GLY A 24 -0.54 -1.83 -10.85
CA GLY A 24 -0.61 -3.25 -11.15
C GLY A 24 -1.32 -4.08 -10.08
N VAL A 25 -1.89 -5.20 -10.50
CA VAL A 25 -2.55 -6.18 -9.63
C VAL A 25 -1.76 -7.48 -9.68
N TRP A 26 -1.38 -7.97 -8.51
CA TRP A 26 -0.64 -9.22 -8.35
C TRP A 26 -1.45 -10.19 -7.50
N ARG A 27 -1.06 -11.48 -7.52
CA ARG A 27 -1.77 -12.54 -6.78
C ARG A 27 -1.92 -12.23 -5.28
N ARG A 28 -0.97 -11.50 -4.69
CA ARG A 28 -0.86 -11.24 -3.25
C ARG A 28 -0.98 -9.76 -2.85
N SER A 29 -0.90 -8.84 -3.81
CA SER A 29 -0.85 -7.41 -3.55
C SER A 29 -1.41 -6.59 -4.71
N ILE A 30 -1.71 -5.32 -4.45
CA ILE A 30 -2.04 -4.31 -5.46
C ILE A 30 -1.05 -3.16 -5.29
N ASN A 31 -0.46 -2.71 -6.39
CA ASN A 31 0.43 -1.56 -6.39
C ASN A 31 -0.29 -0.33 -6.94
N PHE A 32 0.04 0.80 -6.34
CA PHE A 32 -0.39 2.12 -6.75
C PHE A 32 0.80 3.05 -6.85
N VAL A 33 0.65 4.07 -7.69
CA VAL A 33 1.60 5.17 -7.87
C VAL A 33 0.87 6.49 -7.72
N ALA A 34 1.46 7.42 -6.97
CA ALA A 34 0.99 8.79 -6.86
C ALA A 34 1.55 9.62 -8.04
N LYS A 35 0.93 10.76 -8.34
CA LYS A 35 1.41 11.65 -9.41
C LYS A 35 2.85 12.13 -9.18
N SER A 36 3.25 12.28 -7.92
CA SER A 36 4.59 12.67 -7.47
C SER A 36 5.61 11.52 -7.45
N GLY A 37 5.19 10.30 -7.81
CA GLY A 37 6.08 9.13 -7.98
C GLY A 37 6.20 8.23 -6.75
N GLU A 38 5.53 8.54 -5.65
CA GLU A 38 5.47 7.65 -4.49
C GLU A 38 4.79 6.32 -4.86
N LEU A 39 5.24 5.25 -4.20
CA LEU A 39 4.71 3.91 -4.40
C LEU A 39 3.95 3.45 -3.15
N LEU A 40 2.82 2.82 -3.39
CA LEU A 40 1.99 2.23 -2.35
C LEU A 40 1.68 0.78 -2.74
N THR A 41 2.06 -0.17 -1.88
CA THR A 41 1.69 -1.59 -2.06
C THR A 41 0.66 -1.98 -1.01
N LEU A 42 -0.53 -2.36 -1.43
CA LEU A 42 -1.57 -2.93 -0.57
C LEU A 42 -1.45 -4.46 -0.55
N HIS A 43 -1.09 -5.02 0.59
CA HIS A 43 -0.99 -6.47 0.77
C HIS A 43 -2.32 -7.07 1.23
N ARG A 44 -2.66 -8.25 0.70
CA ARG A 44 -3.74 -9.07 1.28
C ARG A 44 -3.30 -9.57 2.66
N ARG A 45 -4.23 -9.63 3.61
CA ARG A 45 -3.95 -10.15 4.96
C ARG A 45 -3.33 -11.55 4.88
N GLY A 46 -2.19 -11.74 5.56
CA GLY A 46 -1.46 -13.02 5.59
C GLY A 46 -0.56 -13.29 4.38
N SER A 47 -0.35 -12.32 3.48
CA SER A 47 0.43 -12.51 2.24
C SER A 47 1.86 -11.95 2.27
N GLY A 48 2.35 -11.53 3.43
CA GLY A 48 3.67 -10.91 3.61
C GLY A 48 3.61 -9.39 3.80
N PHE A 49 4.79 -8.79 4.03
CA PHE A 49 4.96 -7.35 4.26
C PHE A 49 6.06 -6.81 3.34
N SER A 50 5.92 -5.58 2.85
CA SER A 50 7.02 -4.83 2.21
C SER A 50 7.31 -3.56 3.02
N PRO A 51 8.56 -3.05 3.00
CA PRO A 51 8.93 -1.84 3.74
C PRO A 51 8.12 -0.58 3.40
N GLY A 52 7.51 -0.52 2.22
CA GLY A 52 6.59 0.56 1.78
C GLY A 52 5.11 0.16 1.76
N GLY A 53 4.74 -0.98 2.36
CA GLY A 53 3.43 -1.60 2.21
C GLY A 53 2.40 -1.18 3.25
N TRP A 54 1.12 -1.23 2.86
CA TRP A 54 -0.05 -1.07 3.71
C TRP A 54 -0.89 -2.35 3.70
N ILE A 55 -1.73 -2.57 4.72
CA ILE A 55 -2.66 -3.71 4.76
C ILE A 55 -4.10 -3.25 4.77
N LEU A 56 -4.90 -3.91 3.94
CA LEU A 56 -6.36 -3.84 4.01
C LEU A 56 -6.86 -4.84 5.07
N ARG A 57 -7.43 -4.33 6.18
CA ARG A 57 -8.13 -5.15 7.19
C ARG A 57 -9.63 -5.20 6.89
#